data_AF-A0A843LJ10-F1
#
_entry.id   AF-A0A843LJ10-F1
#
_cell.length_a   1.000
_cell.length_b   1.000
_cell.length_c   1.000
_cell.angle_alpha   90.00
_cell.angle_beta   90.00
_cell.angle_gamma   90.00
#
_symmetry.space_group_name_H-M   'P 1'
#
loop_
_entity.id
_entity.type
_entity.pdbx_description
1 polymer ?
#
loop_
_entity_poly.entity_id
_entity_poly.type
_entity_poly.pdbx_seq_one_letter_code
_entity_poly.pdbx_strand_id
1 'polypeptide(L)'
;MVDSIKKRFILIVLLTALALCCSPAIAESAGTLTVTGDDLVDEGKYEEAISYYDQAIALEPRMAMAWTGKGVALNELGRYAEAKSALEEAIKLSPNYAKAWYQKGIALNGLTQYEEAIVAFDTALSVYPEYGYLAYYGKANALAGLGRYTDALQWYDKALGLESRYAEPWTNKGNAHAALGDYQSALTAYEKALSIEPNYLPAKNGLNAATANLSAGMPATQGGPQQTGTTAMVTTTPMATTVVQTTMQSTTPQTTQGLALPLWLTLPGMAFAVYLSQRRT
;
A
#
# COMPACT_ATOMS: atom_id res chain seq x y z
N MET A 1 -67.30 -20.57 15.08
CA MET A 1 -66.17 -20.28 15.97
C MET A 1 -64.84 -20.80 15.42
N VAL A 2 -64.75 -22.09 15.04
CA VAL A 2 -63.53 -22.73 14.49
C VAL A 2 -62.97 -22.04 13.24
N ASP A 3 -63.84 -21.56 12.35
CA ASP A 3 -63.44 -20.99 11.06
C ASP A 3 -62.74 -19.62 11.19
N SER A 4 -63.11 -18.85 12.22
CA SER A 4 -62.45 -17.58 12.53
C SER A 4 -61.06 -17.78 13.14
N ILE A 5 -60.83 -18.90 13.83
CA ILE A 5 -59.54 -19.23 14.43
C ILE A 5 -58.56 -19.64 13.33
N LYS A 6 -59.02 -20.45 12.36
CA LYS A 6 -58.20 -20.84 11.19
C LYS A 6 -57.75 -19.65 10.35
N LYS A 7 -58.65 -18.69 10.07
CA LYS A 7 -58.29 -17.46 9.32
C LYS A 7 -57.27 -16.59 10.06
N ARG A 8 -57.39 -16.44 11.38
CA ARG A 8 -56.41 -15.71 12.20
C ARG A 8 -55.05 -16.42 12.24
N PHE A 9 -55.05 -17.74 12.31
CA PHE A 9 -53.82 -18.52 12.31
C PHE A 9 -53.08 -18.40 10.96
N ILE A 10 -53.80 -18.50 9.84
CA ILE A 10 -53.24 -18.31 8.50
C ILE A 10 -52.69 -16.89 8.32
N LEU A 11 -53.39 -15.86 8.81
CA LEU A 11 -52.93 -14.48 8.73
C LEU A 11 -51.64 -14.24 9.55
N ILE A 12 -51.56 -14.82 10.75
CA ILE A 12 -50.36 -14.72 11.59
C ILE A 12 -49.17 -15.42 10.91
N VAL A 13 -49.37 -16.60 10.34
CA VAL A 13 -48.31 -17.34 9.61
C VAL A 13 -47.87 -16.57 8.36
N LEU A 14 -48.78 -15.91 7.64
CA LEU A 14 -48.44 -15.07 6.49
C LEU A 14 -47.67 -13.81 6.91
N LEU A 15 -48.06 -13.15 8.01
CA LEU A 15 -47.36 -11.97 8.51
C LEU A 15 -45.96 -12.31 9.03
N THR A 16 -45.78 -13.45 9.70
CA THR A 16 -44.45 -13.90 10.14
C THR A 16 -43.59 -14.36 8.97
N ALA A 17 -44.16 -15.02 7.95
CA ALA A 17 -43.44 -15.39 6.74
C ALA A 17 -43.00 -14.14 5.93
N LEU A 18 -43.83 -13.10 5.87
CA LEU A 18 -43.49 -11.81 5.24
C LEU A 18 -42.38 -11.09 6.02
N ALA A 19 -42.42 -11.15 7.36
CA ALA A 19 -41.38 -10.60 8.22
C ALA A 19 -40.05 -11.37 8.12
N LEU A 20 -40.08 -12.70 7.92
CA LEU A 20 -38.88 -13.51 7.66
C LEU A 20 -38.33 -13.33 6.23
N CYS A 21 -39.16 -13.01 5.23
CA CYS A 21 -38.67 -12.59 3.90
C CYS A 21 -38.04 -11.18 3.92
N CYS A 22 -38.23 -10.45 5.02
CA CYS A 22 -37.64 -9.15 5.29
C CYS A 22 -36.57 -9.23 6.39
N SER A 23 -35.88 -10.37 6.54
CA SER A 23 -34.51 -10.30 7.08
C SER A 23 -33.76 -9.30 6.19
N PRO A 24 -33.19 -8.22 6.74
CA PRO A 24 -32.29 -7.42 5.93
C PRO A 24 -31.15 -8.38 5.59
N ALA A 25 -31.06 -8.84 4.35
CA ALA A 25 -29.75 -8.87 3.72
C ALA A 25 -29.20 -7.48 4.05
N ILE A 26 -28.25 -7.42 4.99
CA ILE A 26 -27.73 -6.15 5.49
C ILE A 26 -27.37 -5.38 4.23
N ALA A 27 -28.14 -4.34 3.90
CA ALA A 27 -27.84 -3.53 2.75
C ALA A 27 -26.52 -2.86 3.11
N GLU A 28 -25.41 -3.41 2.61
CA GLU A 28 -24.09 -2.92 2.94
C GLU A 28 -24.05 -1.46 2.49
N SER A 29 -23.81 -0.57 3.46
CA SER A 29 -23.69 0.85 3.16
C SER A 29 -22.44 1.08 2.32
N ALA A 30 -22.42 2.16 1.52
CA ALA A 30 -21.22 2.52 0.77
C ALA A 30 -19.99 2.64 1.69
N GLY A 31 -20.18 3.16 2.91
CA GLY A 31 -19.14 3.22 3.94
C GLY A 31 -18.61 1.84 4.34
N THR A 32 -19.50 0.87 4.59
CA THR A 32 -19.11 -0.51 4.93
C THR A 32 -18.32 -1.16 3.81
N LEU A 33 -18.81 -1.05 2.57
CA LEU A 33 -18.11 -1.57 1.39
C LEU A 33 -16.72 -0.95 1.22
N THR A 34 -16.58 0.34 1.52
CA THR A 34 -15.28 1.03 1.45
C THR A 34 -14.31 0.52 2.49
N VAL A 35 -14.77 0.33 3.73
CA VAL A 35 -13.94 -0.24 4.80
C VAL A 35 -13.52 -1.67 4.45
N THR A 36 -14.42 -2.49 3.91
CA THR A 36 -14.06 -3.83 3.42
C THR A 36 -13.05 -3.77 2.28
N GLY A 37 -13.17 -2.79 1.37
CA GLY A 37 -12.17 -2.52 0.35
C GLY A 37 -10.81 -2.13 0.95
N ASP A 38 -10.78 -1.32 2.01
CA ASP A 38 -9.55 -0.92 2.70
C ASP A 38 -8.89 -2.14 3.37
N ASP A 39 -9.67 -2.99 4.06
CA ASP A 39 -9.19 -4.23 4.68
C ASP A 39 -8.55 -5.18 3.63
N LEU A 40 -9.18 -5.31 2.46
CA LEU A 40 -8.67 -6.14 1.36
C LEU A 40 -7.38 -5.56 0.75
N VAL A 41 -7.23 -4.23 0.71
CA VAL A 41 -5.98 -3.57 0.30
C VAL A 41 -4.86 -3.92 1.28
N ASP A 42 -5.14 -3.90 2.59
CA ASP A 42 -4.17 -4.26 3.63
C ASP A 42 -3.77 -5.76 3.55
N GLU A 43 -4.67 -6.62 3.08
CA GLU A 43 -4.39 -8.03 2.77
C GLU A 43 -3.69 -8.26 1.42
N GLY A 44 -3.53 -7.22 0.59
CA GLY A 44 -2.94 -7.31 -0.75
C GLY A 44 -3.87 -7.87 -1.83
N LYS A 45 -5.18 -7.98 -1.56
CA LYS A 45 -6.20 -8.48 -2.49
C LYS A 45 -6.81 -7.36 -3.31
N TYR A 46 -6.00 -6.74 -4.16
CA TYR A 46 -6.35 -5.48 -4.82
C TYR A 46 -7.52 -5.60 -5.82
N GLU A 47 -7.61 -6.68 -6.60
CA GLU A 47 -8.74 -6.89 -7.52
C GLU A 47 -10.07 -7.03 -6.78
N GLU A 48 -10.08 -7.76 -5.67
CA GLU A 48 -11.27 -7.90 -4.82
C GLU A 48 -11.65 -6.55 -4.21
N ALA A 49 -10.67 -5.81 -3.67
CA ALA A 49 -10.88 -4.47 -3.13
C ALA A 49 -11.53 -3.53 -4.15
N ILE A 50 -11.07 -3.55 -5.41
CA ILE A 50 -11.65 -2.74 -6.50
C ILE A 50 -13.13 -3.04 -6.69
N SER A 51 -13.55 -4.31 -6.63
CA SER A 51 -14.96 -4.70 -6.74
C SER A 51 -15.81 -4.10 -5.62
N TYR A 52 -15.30 -4.06 -4.39
CA TYR A 52 -15.99 -3.44 -3.26
C TYR A 52 -16.07 -1.92 -3.39
N TYR A 53 -14.99 -1.26 -3.83
CA TYR A 53 -15.03 0.17 -4.11
C TYR A 53 -16.00 0.51 -5.25
N ASP A 54 -16.07 -0.31 -6.30
CA ASP A 54 -17.03 -0.11 -7.40
C ASP A 54 -18.47 -0.21 -6.93
N GLN A 55 -18.78 -1.17 -6.04
CA GLN A 55 -20.09 -1.26 -5.40
C GLN A 55 -20.36 -0.03 -4.51
N ALA A 56 -19.38 0.40 -3.71
CA ALA A 56 -19.51 1.59 -2.86
C ALA A 56 -19.78 2.86 -3.70
N ILE A 57 -19.06 3.02 -4.81
CA ILE A 57 -19.23 4.13 -5.76
C ILE A 57 -20.59 4.05 -6.46
N ALA A 58 -21.08 2.86 -6.79
CA ALA A 58 -22.40 2.69 -7.39
C ALA A 58 -23.53 3.11 -6.43
N LEU A 59 -23.38 2.85 -5.13
CA LEU A 59 -24.32 3.28 -4.10
C LEU A 59 -24.20 4.79 -3.81
N GLU A 60 -22.97 5.29 -3.66
CA GLU A 60 -22.70 6.69 -3.34
C GLU A 60 -21.58 7.28 -4.23
N PRO A 61 -21.91 7.77 -5.45
CA PRO A 61 -20.90 8.24 -6.40
C PRO A 61 -20.08 9.44 -5.94
N ARG A 62 -20.57 10.17 -4.93
CA ARG A 62 -19.94 11.38 -4.39
C ARG A 62 -18.98 11.12 -3.22
N MET A 63 -18.69 9.86 -2.94
CA MET A 63 -17.81 9.49 -1.83
C MET A 63 -16.35 9.45 -2.26
N ALA A 64 -15.63 10.56 -2.02
CA ALA A 64 -14.22 10.71 -2.42
C ALA A 64 -13.30 9.60 -1.86
N MET A 65 -13.62 9.03 -0.69
CA MET A 65 -12.84 7.97 -0.05
C MET A 65 -12.85 6.67 -0.87
N ALA A 66 -14.00 6.23 -1.39
CA ALA A 66 -14.04 5.02 -2.24
C ALA A 66 -13.29 5.21 -3.55
N TRP A 67 -13.41 6.39 -4.19
CA TRP A 67 -12.63 6.71 -5.38
C TRP A 67 -11.12 6.70 -5.11
N THR A 68 -10.71 7.21 -3.94
CA THR A 68 -9.32 7.18 -3.51
C THR A 68 -8.83 5.76 -3.22
N GLY A 69 -9.62 4.96 -2.51
CA GLY A 69 -9.32 3.55 -2.22
C GLY A 69 -9.16 2.72 -3.51
N LYS A 70 -10.07 2.90 -4.47
CA LYS A 70 -9.95 2.32 -5.81
C LYS A 70 -8.66 2.74 -6.50
N GLY A 71 -8.32 4.04 -6.44
CA GLY A 71 -7.08 4.56 -7.00
C GLY A 71 -5.82 3.96 -6.39
N VAL A 72 -5.81 3.74 -5.06
CA VAL A 72 -4.72 3.06 -4.34
C VAL A 72 -4.57 1.62 -4.85
N ALA A 73 -5.64 0.83 -4.84
CA ALA A 73 -5.61 -0.56 -5.29
C ALA A 73 -5.13 -0.69 -6.76
N LEU A 74 -5.55 0.23 -7.63
CA LEU A 74 -5.11 0.27 -9.03
C LEU A 74 -3.63 0.63 -9.17
N ASN A 75 -3.09 1.52 -8.32
CA ASN A 75 -1.66 1.81 -8.29
C ASN A 75 -0.84 0.58 -7.90
N GLU A 76 -1.27 -0.18 -6.89
CA GLU A 76 -0.60 -1.41 -6.44
C GLU A 76 -0.59 -2.49 -7.53
N LEU A 77 -1.62 -2.51 -8.38
CA LEU A 77 -1.69 -3.39 -9.57
C LEU A 77 -0.92 -2.86 -10.79
N GLY A 78 -0.29 -1.70 -10.72
CA GLY A 78 0.37 -1.05 -11.86
C GLY A 78 -0.59 -0.53 -12.94
N ARG A 79 -1.90 -0.48 -12.66
CA ARG A 79 -2.94 0.02 -13.57
C ARG A 79 -3.05 1.54 -13.48
N TYR A 80 -1.92 2.21 -13.72
CA TYR A 80 -1.73 3.62 -13.41
C TYR A 80 -2.69 4.57 -14.16
N ALA A 81 -3.07 4.25 -15.40
CA ALA A 81 -4.01 5.08 -16.16
C ALA A 81 -5.41 5.10 -15.52
N GLU A 82 -5.87 3.93 -15.06
CA GLU A 82 -7.15 3.80 -14.35
C GLU A 82 -7.07 4.40 -12.96
N ALA A 83 -5.94 4.21 -12.25
CA ALA A 83 -5.69 4.84 -10.96
C ALA A 83 -5.81 6.37 -11.06
N LYS A 84 -5.12 6.97 -12.04
CA LYS A 84 -5.18 8.41 -12.31
C LYS A 84 -6.62 8.89 -12.50
N SER A 85 -7.41 8.18 -13.31
CA SER A 85 -8.81 8.54 -13.56
C SER A 85 -9.66 8.48 -12.29
N ALA A 86 -9.52 7.43 -11.47
CA ALA A 86 -10.25 7.31 -10.22
C ALA A 86 -9.88 8.42 -9.22
N LEU A 87 -8.59 8.76 -9.15
CA LEU A 87 -8.07 9.79 -8.26
C LEU A 87 -8.47 11.20 -8.71
N GLU A 88 -8.63 11.44 -10.01
CA GLU A 88 -9.17 12.69 -10.54
C GLU A 88 -10.63 12.91 -10.12
N GLU A 89 -11.47 11.86 -10.13
CA GLU A 89 -12.83 11.97 -9.58
C GLU A 89 -12.80 12.19 -8.05
N ALA A 90 -11.92 11.51 -7.32
CA ALA A 90 -11.75 11.75 -5.87
C ALA A 90 -11.38 13.21 -5.57
N ILE A 91 -10.41 13.78 -6.31
CA ILE A 91 -9.94 15.16 -6.15
C ILE A 91 -11.03 16.17 -6.53
N LYS A 92 -11.80 15.89 -7.58
CA LYS A 92 -12.93 16.74 -7.99
C LYS A 92 -14.01 16.80 -6.90
N LEU A 93 -14.27 15.70 -6.21
CA LEU A 93 -15.20 15.62 -5.09
C LEU A 93 -14.64 16.26 -3.82
N SER A 94 -13.34 16.09 -3.55
CA SER A 94 -12.67 16.60 -2.36
C SER A 94 -11.27 17.12 -2.69
N PRO A 95 -11.14 18.39 -3.12
CA PRO A 95 -9.85 18.96 -3.54
C PRO A 95 -8.81 19.06 -2.42
N ASN A 96 -9.25 19.06 -1.17
CA ASN A 96 -8.40 19.09 0.03
C ASN A 96 -8.08 17.68 0.57
N TYR A 97 -8.28 16.62 -0.22
CA TYR A 97 -7.89 15.28 0.19
C TYR A 97 -6.46 14.96 -0.24
N ALA A 98 -5.49 15.24 0.63
CA ALA A 98 -4.07 15.08 0.33
C ALA A 98 -3.67 13.65 -0.10
N LYS A 99 -4.31 12.61 0.46
CA LYS A 99 -4.08 11.20 0.07
C LYS A 99 -4.33 11.00 -1.44
N ALA A 100 -5.39 11.59 -1.98
CA ALA A 100 -5.74 11.46 -3.39
C ALA A 100 -4.70 12.14 -4.30
N TRP A 101 -4.21 13.34 -3.92
CA TRP A 101 -3.13 14.03 -4.63
C TRP A 101 -1.82 13.25 -4.62
N TYR A 102 -1.44 12.71 -3.46
CA TYR A 102 -0.23 11.89 -3.33
C TYR A 102 -0.31 10.64 -4.22
N GLN A 103 -1.43 9.92 -4.15
CA GLN A 103 -1.65 8.72 -4.98
C GLN A 103 -1.71 9.06 -6.47
N LYS A 104 -2.20 10.25 -6.83
CA LYS A 104 -2.18 10.72 -8.22
C LYS A 104 -0.75 10.94 -8.69
N GLY A 105 0.11 11.51 -7.84
CA GLY A 105 1.55 11.63 -8.10
C GLY A 105 2.23 10.27 -8.36
N ILE A 106 1.87 9.23 -7.59
CA ILE A 106 2.36 7.87 -7.82
C ILE A 106 1.92 7.35 -9.20
N ALA A 107 0.63 7.47 -9.52
CA ALA A 107 0.09 7.03 -10.81
C ALA A 107 0.80 7.74 -11.98
N LEU A 108 1.01 9.06 -11.87
CA LEU A 108 1.67 9.86 -12.88
C LEU A 108 3.15 9.48 -13.06
N ASN A 109 3.87 9.20 -11.98
CA ASN A 109 5.23 8.65 -12.07
C ASN A 109 5.27 7.32 -12.82
N GLY A 110 4.33 6.41 -12.53
CA GLY A 110 4.20 5.13 -13.23
C GLY A 110 3.85 5.28 -14.72
N LEU A 111 3.16 6.36 -15.08
CA LEU A 111 2.88 6.75 -16.47
C LEU A 111 4.00 7.58 -17.11
N THR A 112 5.11 7.84 -16.43
CA THR A 112 6.21 8.72 -16.87
C THR A 112 5.78 10.17 -17.14
N GLN A 113 4.66 10.60 -16.58
CA GLN A 113 4.14 11.97 -16.62
C GLN A 113 4.72 12.78 -15.45
N TYR A 114 6.04 12.98 -15.49
CA TYR A 114 6.79 13.43 -14.32
C TYR A 114 6.52 14.88 -13.93
N GLU A 115 6.31 15.80 -14.88
CA GLU A 115 5.95 17.19 -14.59
C GLU A 115 4.63 17.27 -13.82
N GLU A 116 3.58 16.56 -14.27
CA GLU A 116 2.32 16.53 -13.56
C GLU A 116 2.44 15.82 -12.21
N ALA A 117 3.29 14.79 -12.10
CA ALA A 117 3.55 14.10 -10.83
C ALA A 117 4.13 15.06 -9.78
N ILE A 118 5.09 15.90 -10.17
CA ILE A 118 5.67 16.93 -9.29
C ILE A 118 4.59 17.87 -8.77
N VAL A 119 3.70 18.35 -9.64
CA VAL A 119 2.58 19.22 -9.25
C VAL A 119 1.64 18.51 -8.26
N ALA A 120 1.35 17.22 -8.49
CA ALA A 120 0.49 16.45 -7.59
C ALA A 120 1.12 16.27 -6.20
N PHE A 121 2.42 15.98 -6.11
CA PHE A 121 3.14 15.89 -4.83
C PHE A 121 3.22 17.22 -4.09
N ASP A 122 3.50 18.32 -4.82
CA ASP A 122 3.51 19.67 -4.24
C ASP A 122 2.13 20.06 -3.70
N THR A 123 1.07 19.67 -4.43
CA THR A 123 -0.31 19.89 -3.97
C THR A 123 -0.61 19.08 -2.72
N ALA A 124 -0.23 17.80 -2.67
CA ALA A 124 -0.40 16.96 -1.48
C ALA A 124 0.28 17.57 -0.24
N LEU A 125 1.51 18.07 -0.38
CA LEU A 125 2.25 18.76 0.68
C LEU A 125 1.60 20.07 1.11
N SER A 126 1.03 20.84 0.17
CA SER A 126 0.34 22.09 0.48
C SER A 126 -0.95 21.87 1.27
N VAL A 127 -1.64 20.76 1.01
CA VAL A 127 -2.90 20.39 1.68
C VAL A 127 -2.61 19.76 3.05
N TYR A 128 -1.60 18.88 3.13
CA TYR A 128 -1.23 18.20 4.36
C TYR A 128 0.29 18.01 4.46
N PRO A 129 1.00 18.92 5.16
CA PRO A 129 2.46 18.90 5.25
C PRO A 129 3.06 17.63 5.87
N GLU A 130 2.30 16.85 6.65
CA GLU A 130 2.82 15.61 7.24
C GLU A 130 3.05 14.48 6.22
N TYR A 131 2.58 14.62 4.97
CA TYR A 131 3.04 13.77 3.86
C TYR A 131 4.52 13.98 3.50
N GLY A 132 5.24 14.88 4.21
CA GLY A 132 6.63 15.26 4.02
C GLY A 132 7.53 14.18 3.42
N TYR A 133 7.74 13.07 4.14
CA TYR A 133 8.63 12.01 3.68
C TYR A 133 8.20 11.42 2.33
N LEU A 134 6.97 10.91 2.25
CA LEU A 134 6.46 10.20 1.08
C LEU A 134 6.38 11.10 -0.16
N ALA A 135 5.90 12.34 0.01
CA ALA A 135 5.77 13.27 -1.10
C ALA A 135 7.11 13.85 -1.56
N TYR A 136 8.07 14.12 -0.66
CA TYR A 136 9.42 14.52 -1.06
C TYR A 136 10.13 13.41 -1.84
N TYR A 137 10.01 12.15 -1.38
CA TYR A 137 10.57 11.01 -2.07
C TYR A 137 9.94 10.80 -3.46
N GLY A 138 8.61 10.84 -3.55
CA GLY A 138 7.88 10.72 -4.83
C GLY A 138 8.26 11.84 -5.82
N LYS A 139 8.38 13.08 -5.33
CA LYS A 139 8.84 14.24 -6.11
C LYS A 139 10.29 14.09 -6.58
N ALA A 140 11.19 13.61 -5.71
CA ALA A 140 12.57 13.34 -6.07
C ALA A 140 12.67 12.30 -7.20
N ASN A 141 11.88 11.22 -7.12
CA ASN A 141 11.80 10.21 -8.17
C ASN A 141 11.29 10.81 -9.50
N ALA A 142 10.28 11.68 -9.46
CA ALA A 142 9.79 12.37 -10.65
C ALA A 142 10.88 13.24 -11.30
N LEU A 143 11.60 14.02 -10.49
CA LEU A 143 12.71 14.86 -10.97
C LEU A 143 13.87 14.02 -11.55
N ALA A 144 14.19 12.88 -10.92
CA ALA A 144 15.18 11.96 -11.45
C ALA A 144 14.73 11.34 -12.78
N GLY A 145 13.43 11.04 -12.94
CA GLY A 145 12.84 10.58 -14.20
C GLY A 145 12.98 11.60 -15.33
N LEU A 146 12.98 12.90 -15.01
CA LEU A 146 13.26 13.99 -15.93
C LEU A 146 14.76 14.22 -16.22
N GLY A 147 15.65 13.43 -15.61
CA GLY A 147 17.09 13.65 -15.67
C GLY A 147 17.56 14.87 -14.87
N ARG A 148 16.69 15.49 -14.06
CA ARG A 148 17.02 16.63 -13.20
C ARG A 148 17.64 16.15 -11.89
N TYR A 149 18.74 15.41 -11.99
CA TYR A 149 19.35 14.71 -10.86
C TYR A 149 19.80 15.65 -9.74
N THR A 150 20.36 16.81 -10.06
CA THR A 150 20.76 17.81 -9.04
C THR A 150 19.57 18.30 -8.22
N ASP A 151 18.41 18.51 -8.85
CA ASP A 151 17.19 18.90 -8.15
C ASP A 151 16.65 17.72 -7.32
N ALA A 152 16.65 16.52 -7.89
CA ALA A 152 16.20 15.30 -7.22
C ALA A 152 16.97 15.06 -5.91
N LEU A 153 18.29 15.23 -5.91
CA LEU A 153 19.14 15.08 -4.73
C LEU A 153 18.69 15.95 -3.54
N GLN A 154 18.29 17.20 -3.80
CA GLN A 154 17.78 18.09 -2.75
C GLN A 154 16.52 17.55 -2.08
N TRP A 155 15.64 16.91 -2.85
CA TRP A 155 14.40 16.34 -2.34
C TRP A 155 14.61 14.97 -1.70
N TYR A 156 15.56 14.16 -2.19
CA TYR A 156 15.99 12.95 -1.48
C TYR A 156 16.57 13.30 -0.11
N ASP A 157 17.38 14.36 0.00
CA ASP A 157 17.93 14.79 1.28
C ASP A 157 16.84 15.25 2.26
N LYS A 158 15.84 15.98 1.77
CA LYS A 158 14.67 16.33 2.60
C LYS A 158 13.88 15.11 3.07
N ALA A 159 13.65 14.14 2.18
CA ALA A 159 12.97 12.89 2.56
C ALA A 159 13.79 12.12 3.61
N LEU A 160 15.07 11.88 3.34
CA LEU A 160 15.97 11.15 4.23
C LEU A 160 16.22 11.86 5.57
N GLY A 161 16.13 13.19 5.60
CA GLY A 161 16.16 13.98 6.82
C GLY A 161 14.94 13.75 7.73
N LEU A 162 13.79 13.36 7.17
CA LEU A 162 12.60 12.96 7.92
C LEU A 162 12.65 11.49 8.30
N GLU A 163 12.90 10.60 7.32
CA GLU A 163 13.00 9.17 7.55
C GLU A 163 14.16 8.57 6.75
N SER A 164 15.17 8.07 7.46
CA SER A 164 16.38 7.49 6.86
C SER A 164 16.46 5.97 6.95
N ARG A 165 15.39 5.33 7.44
CA ARG A 165 15.34 3.89 7.77
C ARG A 165 15.03 2.96 6.60
N TYR A 166 14.83 3.50 5.40
CA TYR A 166 14.48 2.73 4.20
C TYR A 166 15.64 2.72 3.21
N ALA A 167 15.95 1.56 2.63
CA ALA A 167 17.06 1.40 1.70
C ALA A 167 16.78 2.06 0.33
N GLU A 168 15.51 2.13 -0.09
CA GLU A 168 15.10 2.64 -1.40
C GLU A 168 15.51 4.10 -1.67
N PRO A 169 15.18 5.09 -0.82
CA PRO A 169 15.57 6.47 -1.08
C PRO A 169 17.09 6.67 -1.11
N TRP A 170 17.85 5.93 -0.28
CA TRP A 170 19.32 5.94 -0.33
C TRP A 170 19.84 5.39 -1.66
N THR A 171 19.24 4.31 -2.15
CA THR A 171 19.60 3.72 -3.43
C THR A 171 19.29 4.67 -4.59
N ASN A 172 18.12 5.31 -4.59
CA ASN A 172 17.76 6.27 -5.63
C ASN A 172 18.62 7.54 -5.59
N LYS A 173 19.00 8.00 -4.38
CA LYS A 173 20.00 9.05 -4.22
C LYS A 173 21.35 8.64 -4.83
N GLY A 174 21.79 7.40 -4.58
CA GLY A 174 22.99 6.83 -5.19
C GLY A 174 22.92 6.79 -6.71
N ASN A 175 21.78 6.37 -7.27
CA ASN A 175 21.53 6.36 -8.71
C ASN A 175 21.66 7.79 -9.30
N ALA A 176 21.10 8.80 -8.62
CA ALA A 176 21.19 10.18 -9.06
C ALA A 176 22.64 10.72 -9.03
N HIS A 177 23.43 10.40 -7.99
CA HIS A 177 24.86 10.74 -7.97
C HIS A 177 25.64 10.03 -9.08
N ALA A 178 25.38 8.74 -9.31
CA ALA A 178 26.03 7.97 -10.37
C ALA A 178 25.72 8.54 -11.76
N ALA A 179 24.47 8.98 -12.00
CA ALA A 179 24.07 9.63 -13.25
C ALA A 179 24.77 10.99 -13.46
N LEU A 180 25.16 11.67 -12.39
CA LEU A 180 25.99 12.88 -12.43
C LEU A 180 27.49 12.58 -12.55
N GLY A 181 27.90 11.30 -12.56
CA GLY A 181 29.30 10.87 -12.53
C GLY A 181 29.99 11.03 -11.19
N ASP A 182 29.25 11.39 -10.13
CA ASP A 182 29.75 11.44 -8.77
C ASP A 182 29.69 10.05 -8.14
N TYR A 183 30.55 9.15 -8.64
CA TYR A 183 30.57 7.75 -8.21
C TYR A 183 30.95 7.62 -6.73
N GLN A 184 31.74 8.54 -6.17
CA GLN A 184 32.12 8.47 -4.77
C GLN A 184 30.91 8.68 -3.84
N SER A 185 30.10 9.70 -4.08
CA SER A 185 28.86 9.90 -3.31
C SER A 185 27.83 8.81 -3.59
N ALA A 186 27.79 8.27 -4.81
CA ALA A 186 26.93 7.14 -5.16
C ALA A 186 27.24 5.91 -4.29
N LEU A 187 28.52 5.54 -4.18
CA LEU A 187 28.97 4.42 -3.35
C LEU A 187 28.54 4.60 -1.89
N THR A 188 28.77 5.78 -1.30
CA THR A 188 28.35 6.07 0.08
C THR A 188 26.84 5.90 0.27
N ALA A 189 26.03 6.32 -0.70
CA ALA A 189 24.58 6.17 -0.63
C ALA A 189 24.16 4.69 -0.72
N TYR A 190 24.75 3.90 -1.62
CA TYR A 190 24.48 2.46 -1.72
C TYR A 190 24.93 1.68 -0.48
N GLU A 191 26.11 2.01 0.06
CA GLU A 191 26.59 1.42 1.33
C GLU A 191 25.62 1.73 2.47
N LYS A 192 25.07 2.95 2.50
CA LYS A 192 24.05 3.30 3.50
C LYS A 192 22.77 2.47 3.31
N ALA A 193 22.31 2.28 2.08
CA ALA A 193 21.18 1.41 1.78
C ALA A 193 21.44 -0.04 2.22
N LEU A 194 22.62 -0.59 1.94
CA LEU A 194 23.01 -1.95 2.33
C LEU A 194 23.25 -2.10 3.85
N SER A 195 23.60 -1.02 4.54
CA SER A 195 23.67 -1.04 6.02
C SER A 195 22.29 -1.16 6.67
N ILE A 196 21.24 -0.72 5.97
CA ILE A 196 19.85 -0.81 6.40
C ILE A 196 19.30 -2.19 6.02
N GLU A 197 19.50 -2.58 4.76
CA GLU A 197 19.04 -3.85 4.21
C GLU A 197 20.18 -4.55 3.46
N PRO A 198 20.94 -5.44 4.12
CA PRO A 198 22.15 -6.06 3.55
C PRO A 198 21.96 -6.83 2.25
N ASN A 199 20.73 -7.31 1.99
CA ASN A 199 20.40 -8.09 0.80
C ASN A 199 19.62 -7.28 -0.26
N TYR A 200 19.54 -5.96 -0.12
CA TYR A 200 18.81 -5.11 -1.06
C TYR A 200 19.52 -5.08 -2.42
N LEU A 201 19.01 -5.89 -3.36
CA LEU A 201 19.65 -6.12 -4.67
C LEU A 201 19.86 -4.83 -5.48
N PRO A 202 18.92 -3.87 -5.53
CA PRO A 202 19.14 -2.63 -6.28
C PRO A 202 20.36 -1.84 -5.80
N ALA A 203 20.57 -1.73 -4.48
CA ALA A 203 21.77 -1.08 -3.94
C ALA A 203 23.05 -1.85 -4.25
N LYS A 204 23.03 -3.18 -4.12
CA LYS A 204 24.19 -4.02 -4.45
C LYS A 204 24.60 -3.88 -5.92
N ASN A 205 23.63 -3.86 -6.81
CA ASN A 205 23.86 -3.68 -8.24
C ASN A 205 24.40 -2.28 -8.54
N GLY A 206 23.81 -1.24 -7.94
CA GLY A 206 24.28 0.14 -8.05
C GLY A 206 25.72 0.31 -7.55
N LEU A 207 26.05 -0.30 -6.41
CA LEU A 207 27.39 -0.28 -5.81
C LEU A 207 28.44 -0.90 -6.77
N ASN A 208 28.14 -2.08 -7.30
CA ASN A 208 29.03 -2.76 -8.24
C ASN A 208 29.26 -1.93 -9.51
N ALA A 209 28.19 -1.37 -10.08
CA ALA A 209 28.27 -0.52 -11.27
C ALA A 209 29.09 0.76 -11.01
N ALA A 210 28.84 1.45 -9.90
CA ALA A 210 29.59 2.66 -9.53
C ALA A 210 31.08 2.36 -9.26
N THR A 211 31.40 1.22 -8.64
CA THR A 211 32.79 0.80 -8.40
C THR A 211 33.53 0.52 -9.71
N ALA A 212 32.86 -0.14 -10.66
CA ALA A 212 33.42 -0.39 -11.98
C ALA A 212 33.70 0.91 -12.73
N ASN A 213 32.76 1.86 -12.74
CA ASN A 213 32.94 3.15 -13.41
C ASN A 213 34.05 4.01 -12.76
N LEU A 214 34.13 3.99 -11.43
CA LEU A 214 35.19 4.70 -10.69
C LEU A 214 36.58 4.12 -11.00
N SER A 215 36.71 2.79 -11.06
CA SER A 215 37.97 2.12 -11.39
C SER A 215 38.37 2.28 -12.86
N ALA A 216 37.40 2.40 -13.77
CA ALA A 216 37.63 2.68 -15.19
C ALA A 216 38.01 4.14 -15.48
N GLY A 217 37.93 5.05 -14.50
CA GLY A 217 38.20 6.47 -14.69
C GLY A 217 37.25 7.15 -15.69
N MET A 218 36.04 6.60 -15.85
CA MET A 218 35.07 7.14 -16.81
C MET A 218 34.60 8.52 -16.35
N PRO A 219 34.70 9.56 -17.21
CA PRO A 219 34.10 10.85 -16.91
C PRO A 219 32.57 10.74 -16.93
N ALA A 220 31.91 11.62 -16.17
CA ALA A 220 30.46 11.75 -16.12
C ALA A 220 29.86 11.71 -17.53
N THR A 221 28.99 10.74 -17.82
CA THR A 221 28.26 10.73 -19.09
C THR A 221 27.25 11.87 -19.05
N GLN A 222 27.60 12.99 -19.68
CA GLN A 222 26.66 14.04 -20.08
C GLN A 222 25.71 13.45 -21.15
N GLY A 223 24.74 12.68 -20.70
CA GLY A 223 23.78 12.01 -21.57
C GLY A 223 22.69 11.40 -20.71
N GLY A 224 21.53 12.07 -20.67
CA GLY A 224 20.30 11.46 -20.15
C GLY A 224 20.04 10.11 -20.82
N PRO A 225 19.23 9.24 -20.21
CA PRO A 225 19.10 7.86 -20.65
C PRO A 225 18.73 7.81 -22.14
N GLN A 226 19.65 7.29 -22.96
CA GLN A 226 19.26 6.69 -24.22
C GLN A 226 18.23 5.62 -23.87
N GLN A 227 17.05 5.74 -24.48
CA GLN A 227 16.05 4.69 -24.50
C GLN A 227 16.63 3.43 -25.13
N THR A 228 17.39 2.66 -24.38
CA THR A 228 17.49 1.23 -24.61
C THR A 228 16.21 0.65 -24.03
N GLY A 229 15.30 0.23 -24.92
CA GLY A 229 14.12 -0.54 -24.59
C GLY A 229 14.49 -1.86 -23.94
N THR A 230 14.91 -1.80 -22.69
CA THR A 230 14.87 -2.89 -21.73
C THR A 230 13.82 -2.47 -20.72
N THR A 231 12.68 -3.15 -20.82
CA THR A 231 11.59 -3.17 -19.86
C THR A 231 12.14 -3.52 -18.48
N ALA A 232 12.73 -2.56 -17.79
CA ALA A 232 12.96 -2.65 -16.36
C ALA A 232 11.58 -2.47 -15.73
N MET A 233 10.91 -3.58 -15.46
CA MET A 233 9.78 -3.58 -14.54
C MET A 233 10.24 -2.85 -13.28
N VAL A 234 9.69 -1.65 -13.07
CA VAL A 234 9.72 -1.02 -11.76
C VAL A 234 8.90 -1.96 -10.88
N THR A 235 9.56 -2.91 -10.23
CA THR A 235 8.94 -3.69 -9.17
C THR A 235 8.82 -2.74 -7.99
N THR A 236 7.77 -1.92 -7.99
CA THR A 236 7.23 -1.38 -6.75
C THR A 236 6.80 -2.58 -5.94
N THR A 237 7.66 -3.01 -5.03
CA THR A 237 7.26 -4.00 -4.03
C THR A 237 6.25 -3.27 -3.15
N PRO A 238 4.98 -3.74 -3.05
CA PRO A 238 4.07 -3.16 -2.06
C PRO A 238 4.72 -3.30 -0.69
N MET A 239 4.61 -2.27 0.15
CA MET A 239 5.16 -2.28 1.51
C MET A 239 4.56 -3.46 2.29
N ALA A 240 5.31 -4.57 2.35
CA ALA A 240 4.93 -5.73 3.13
C ALA A 240 5.15 -5.41 4.61
N THR A 241 4.05 -5.15 5.32
CA THR A 241 4.02 -5.18 6.78
C THR A 241 4.58 -6.53 7.23
N THR A 242 5.76 -6.51 7.86
CA THR A 242 6.42 -7.71 8.37
C THR A 242 5.58 -8.29 9.51
N VAL A 243 4.72 -9.27 9.19
CA VAL A 243 4.16 -10.17 10.19
C VAL A 243 5.22 -11.21 10.48
N VAL A 244 5.84 -11.11 11.64
CA VAL A 244 6.72 -12.14 12.19
C VAL A 244 5.87 -13.39 12.42
N GLN A 245 5.90 -14.34 11.48
CA GLN A 245 5.38 -15.68 11.71
C GLN A 245 6.41 -16.45 12.55
N THR A 246 6.11 -16.62 13.84
CA THR A 246 6.81 -17.58 14.70
C THR A 246 6.43 -18.99 14.25
N THR A 247 7.19 -19.57 13.33
CA THR A 247 7.19 -21.01 13.08
C THR A 247 7.74 -21.74 14.30
N MET A 248 6.86 -22.35 15.11
CA MET A 248 7.29 -23.38 16.05
C MET A 248 7.62 -24.64 15.26
N GLN A 249 8.91 -24.94 15.15
CA GLN A 249 9.39 -26.25 14.72
C GLN A 249 9.09 -27.27 15.84
N SER A 250 8.12 -28.16 15.61
CA SER A 250 7.92 -29.34 16.46
C SER A 250 8.91 -30.42 16.05
N THR A 251 9.99 -30.58 16.83
CA THR A 251 10.83 -31.77 16.78
C THR A 251 10.16 -32.88 17.59
N THR A 252 9.73 -33.95 16.94
CA THR A 252 9.45 -35.24 17.59
C THR A 252 10.67 -36.15 17.50
N PRO A 253 11.01 -36.88 18.57
CA PRO A 253 11.64 -38.18 18.43
C PRO A 253 10.60 -39.28 18.69
N GLN A 254 10.68 -40.34 17.89
CA GLN A 254 10.01 -41.61 18.15
C GLN A 254 10.53 -42.23 19.46
N THR A 255 9.72 -43.01 20.18
CA THR A 255 9.65 -44.49 20.07
C THR A 255 8.81 -45.08 21.23
N THR A 256 8.05 -46.14 20.90
CA THR A 256 7.64 -47.30 21.73
C THR A 256 6.51 -47.22 22.78
N GLN A 257 5.41 -47.87 22.40
CA GLN A 257 4.64 -48.93 23.10
C GLN A 257 4.25 -48.79 24.58
N GLY A 258 2.95 -48.86 24.84
CA GLY A 258 2.40 -49.20 26.16
C GLY A 258 0.88 -49.05 26.22
N LEU A 259 0.20 -50.18 26.41
CA LEU A 259 -1.25 -50.33 26.63
C LEU A 259 -1.74 -49.55 27.87
N ALA A 260 -2.94 -48.97 27.80
CA ALA A 260 -4.03 -49.05 28.80
C ALA A 260 -5.03 -47.86 28.69
N LEU A 261 -6.29 -48.19 28.40
CA LEU A 261 -7.50 -47.47 28.86
C LEU A 261 -7.71 -47.76 30.37
N PRO A 262 -8.62 -47.12 31.16
CA PRO A 262 -9.72 -46.18 30.82
C PRO A 262 -9.95 -45.00 31.83
N LEU A 263 -11.09 -44.30 31.66
CA LEU A 263 -12.02 -43.72 32.67
C LEU A 263 -12.12 -42.17 32.93
N TRP A 264 -13.16 -41.56 32.32
CA TRP A 264 -14.24 -40.66 32.84
C TRP A 264 -13.99 -39.33 33.62
N LEU A 265 -14.87 -38.35 33.29
CA LEU A 265 -15.29 -37.09 33.98
C LEU A 265 -14.27 -35.92 33.94
N THR A 266 -14.56 -34.63 33.68
CA THR A 266 -15.75 -33.75 33.64
C THR A 266 -15.36 -32.37 33.04
N LEU A 267 -16.27 -31.71 32.30
CA LEU A 267 -16.28 -30.26 31.97
C LEU A 267 -16.40 -29.37 33.24
N PRO A 268 -16.39 -28.00 33.23
CA PRO A 268 -16.22 -26.98 32.16
C PRO A 268 -15.12 -25.92 32.49
N GLY A 269 -14.55 -25.16 31.54
CA GLY A 269 -15.11 -23.90 31.01
C GLY A 269 -14.94 -22.71 31.97
N MET A 270 -13.76 -22.08 32.01
CA MET A 270 -13.50 -20.80 32.71
C MET A 270 -13.30 -19.66 31.71
N ALA A 271 -14.10 -18.61 31.90
CA ALA A 271 -13.93 -17.27 31.34
C ALA A 271 -12.71 -16.57 31.94
N PHE A 272 -12.08 -15.65 31.20
CA PHE A 272 -11.59 -14.40 31.81
C PHE A 272 -11.46 -13.28 30.77
N ALA A 273 -11.92 -12.11 31.17
CA ALA A 273 -11.95 -10.86 30.43
C ALA A 273 -10.84 -9.90 30.90
N VAL A 274 -10.73 -8.78 30.18
CA VAL A 274 -10.17 -7.47 30.60
C VAL A 274 -8.67 -7.26 30.44
N TYR A 275 -8.30 -6.39 29.49
CA TYR A 275 -7.44 -5.23 29.80
C TYR A 275 -7.76 -4.03 28.89
N LEU A 276 -8.47 -3.05 29.45
CA LEU A 276 -8.55 -1.66 28.97
C LEU A 276 -7.50 -0.85 29.74
N SER A 277 -6.87 0.14 29.08
CA SER A 277 -6.25 1.36 29.65
C SER A 277 -5.19 1.87 28.66
N GLN A 278 -5.15 3.10 28.14
CA GLN A 278 -5.67 4.42 28.55
C GLN A 278 -5.61 5.35 27.31
N ARG A 279 -6.71 6.01 26.93
CA ARG A 279 -7.14 7.40 27.29
C ARG A 279 -6.33 8.54 26.64
N ARG A 280 -6.95 9.18 25.65
CA ARG A 280 -6.97 10.65 25.47
C ARG A 280 -8.18 11.22 26.24
N THR A 281 -8.03 12.44 26.74
CA THR A 281 -9.11 13.36 27.13
C THR A 281 -9.87 13.84 25.91
#